data_AF-S7NIA5-F1
#
_entry.id   AF-S7NIA5-F1
#
_cell.length_a   1.000
_cell.length_b   1.000
_cell.length_c   1.000
_cell.angle_alpha   90.00
_cell.angle_beta   90.00
_cell.angle_gamma   90.00
#
_symmetry.space_group_name_H-M   'P 1'
#
loop_
_entity.id
_entity.type
_entity.pdbx_description
1 polymer ?
#
loop_
_entity_poly.entity_id
_entity_poly.type
_entity_poly.pdbx_seq_one_letter_code
_entity_poly.pdbx_strand_id
1 'polypeptide(L)'
;MPLFFRKRKPSEEARKRLEYQMCLVLDLHDNQLTALPEDIGQLTALQVLNLERNQLTYLPRSIGNLTQLQTLNVKDNKLKELPDTLGELRSLRTLDIRDNEMQRLPQMLAHVRTLETLSLDASSMVFPPPEVCGAGTEAIQQFLCKESGLDYYPPSQYLLPVLEQDGAQNSQDSPDGPADRFSREEVEWQNRFSDYEKRKEQKMLEKLEFERRLELGQREHAQLLQQSHSQKDEILQSVREEQSRLDQGLSEHRRYLDAERQRLQEQLKQTEQNISNRIQKLLQNNQRIRMEQLMSITQEETENLRRREIASAMQQMLTESCKNRFLQMTYESQRQNLVQQACSR
;
A
#
# COMPACT_ATOMS: atom_id res chain seq x y z
N MET A 1 22.30 44.41 -24.26
CA MET A 1 22.39 43.45 -23.15
C MET A 1 21.22 43.68 -22.20
N PRO A 2 20.06 43.01 -22.34
CA PRO A 2 19.01 43.07 -21.33
C PRO A 2 19.25 41.97 -20.28
N LEU A 3 19.30 42.39 -19.02
CA LEU A 3 19.43 41.56 -17.83
C LEU A 3 18.19 40.67 -17.67
N PHE A 4 18.36 39.37 -17.85
CA PHE A 4 17.35 38.37 -17.50
C PHE A 4 17.25 38.23 -15.98
N PHE A 5 16.31 38.95 -15.36
CA PHE A 5 15.80 38.56 -14.04
C PHE A 5 14.96 37.30 -14.18
N ARG A 6 15.60 36.13 -13.99
CA ARG A 6 14.87 34.88 -13.74
C ARG A 6 14.05 35.05 -12.47
N LYS A 7 12.74 35.30 -12.61
CA LYS A 7 11.78 35.11 -11.52
C LYS A 7 11.92 33.65 -11.07
N ARG A 8 12.56 33.42 -9.91
CA ARG A 8 12.61 32.10 -9.28
C ARG A 8 11.16 31.64 -9.09
N LYS A 9 10.83 30.45 -9.61
CA LYS A 9 9.57 29.78 -9.26
C LYS A 9 9.48 29.70 -7.73
N PRO A 10 8.35 30.07 -7.10
CA PRO A 10 8.20 29.92 -5.66
C PRO A 10 8.41 28.44 -5.30
N SER A 11 9.17 28.18 -4.23
CA SER A 11 9.35 26.83 -3.66
C SER A 11 7.97 26.19 -3.43
N GLU A 12 7.87 24.86 -3.52
CA GLU A 12 6.65 24.14 -3.12
C GLU A 12 6.16 24.57 -1.73
N GLU A 13 7.06 24.90 -0.82
CA GLU A 13 6.73 25.42 0.50
C GLU A 13 6.11 26.82 0.47
N ALA A 14 6.49 27.66 -0.50
CA ALA A 14 5.87 28.97 -0.69
C ALA A 14 4.47 28.84 -1.32
N ARG A 15 4.27 27.84 -2.20
CA ARG A 15 2.93 27.50 -2.72
C ARG A 15 2.04 26.90 -1.64
N LYS A 16 2.55 25.93 -0.86
CA LYS A 16 1.86 25.37 0.31
C LYS A 16 1.56 26.45 1.35
N ARG A 17 2.50 27.37 1.64
CA ARG A 17 2.23 28.54 2.51
C ARG A 17 1.08 29.39 2.00
N LEU A 18 1.02 29.65 0.69
CA LEU A 18 -0.08 30.41 0.09
C LEU A 18 -1.40 29.62 0.11
N GLU A 19 -1.38 28.30 -0.10
CA GLU A 19 -2.54 27.41 0.03
C GLU A 19 -3.06 27.34 1.47
N TYR A 20 -2.17 27.19 2.47
CA TYR A 20 -2.52 27.26 3.90
C TYR A 20 -3.11 28.64 4.28
N GLN A 21 -2.65 29.70 3.63
CA GLN A 21 -3.15 31.06 3.84
C GLN A 21 -4.48 31.34 3.10
N MET A 22 -4.95 30.40 2.27
CA MET A 22 -6.25 30.45 1.58
C MET A 22 -7.26 29.43 2.13
N CYS A 23 -6.89 28.65 3.15
CA CYS A 23 -7.77 27.63 3.70
C CYS A 23 -8.89 28.28 4.52
N LEU A 24 -10.06 28.42 3.90
CA LEU A 24 -11.24 29.04 4.52
C LEU A 24 -11.96 28.08 5.47
N VAL A 25 -11.91 26.78 5.17
CA VAL A 25 -12.60 25.72 5.89
C VAL A 25 -11.63 24.57 6.12
N LEU A 26 -11.43 24.19 7.37
CA LEU A 26 -10.63 23.04 7.77
C LEU A 26 -11.54 22.07 8.52
N ASP A 27 -11.88 20.98 7.83
CA ASP A 27 -12.72 19.93 8.37
C ASP A 27 -11.87 18.69 8.70
N LEU A 28 -11.77 18.39 10.00
CA LEU A 28 -11.01 17.30 10.59
C LEU A 28 -11.91 16.42 11.46
N HIS A 29 -13.21 16.37 11.17
CA HIS A 29 -14.15 15.53 11.91
C HIS A 29 -13.80 14.03 11.81
N ASP A 30 -14.19 13.26 12.83
CA ASP A 30 -14.10 11.79 12.90
C ASP A 30 -12.67 11.27 12.68
N ASN A 31 -11.73 11.86 13.42
CA ASN A 31 -10.33 11.45 13.43
C ASN A 31 -9.90 11.00 14.84
N GLN A 32 -8.68 10.49 14.95
CA GLN A 32 -8.10 10.07 16.22
C GLN A 32 -7.08 11.08 16.73
N LEU A 33 -7.32 12.38 16.50
CA LEU A 33 -6.39 13.44 16.90
C LEU A 33 -6.38 13.57 18.42
N THR A 34 -5.20 13.44 19.03
CA THR A 34 -5.00 13.58 20.48
C THR A 34 -4.61 15.00 20.89
N ALA A 35 -3.98 15.74 19.98
CA ALA A 35 -3.59 17.14 20.14
C ALA A 35 -3.56 17.85 18.79
N LEU A 36 -3.74 19.18 18.82
CA LEU A 36 -3.50 20.05 17.69
C LEU A 36 -2.12 20.72 17.79
N PRO A 37 -1.42 20.92 16.66
CA PRO A 37 -0.15 21.63 16.66
C PRO A 37 -0.32 23.12 16.97
N GLU A 38 0.65 23.73 17.66
CA GLU A 38 0.68 25.18 17.90
C GLU A 38 0.73 26.00 16.59
N ASP A 39 1.13 25.40 15.47
CA ASP A 39 1.15 26.06 14.17
C ASP A 39 -0.25 26.30 13.56
N ILE A 40 -1.33 25.76 14.15
CA ILE A 40 -2.70 26.00 13.67
C ILE A 40 -3.04 27.50 13.60
N GLY A 41 -2.50 28.30 14.53
CA GLY A 41 -2.69 29.75 14.57
C GLY A 41 -2.08 30.51 13.38
N GLN A 42 -1.30 29.86 12.52
CA GLN A 42 -0.78 30.46 11.28
C GLN A 42 -1.86 30.58 10.18
N LEU A 43 -2.98 29.86 10.32
CA LEU A 43 -4.09 29.85 9.37
C LEU A 43 -5.02 31.06 9.57
N THR A 44 -4.49 32.28 9.47
CA THR A 44 -5.23 33.52 9.80
C THR A 44 -6.48 33.78 8.93
N ALA A 45 -6.60 33.12 7.79
CA ALA A 45 -7.76 33.19 6.88
C ALA A 45 -8.84 32.14 7.17
N LEU A 46 -8.64 31.26 8.16
CA LEU A 46 -9.57 30.19 8.48
C LEU A 46 -10.88 30.74 9.04
N GLN A 47 -12.01 30.35 8.46
CA GLN A 47 -13.35 30.75 8.88
C GLN A 47 -14.12 29.61 9.58
N VAL A 48 -13.88 28.37 9.19
CA VAL A 48 -14.55 27.21 9.78
C VAL A 48 -13.51 26.18 10.19
N LEU A 49 -13.54 25.79 11.46
CA LEU A 49 -12.72 24.72 12.02
C LEU A 49 -13.63 23.67 12.65
N ASN A 50 -13.68 22.49 12.03
CA ASN A 50 -14.45 21.36 12.53
C ASN A 50 -13.52 20.25 13.03
N LEU A 51 -13.61 19.94 14.32
CA LEU A 51 -12.80 18.95 15.04
C LEU A 51 -13.70 17.94 15.76
N GLU A 52 -14.97 17.83 15.34
CA GLU A 52 -15.94 16.91 15.95
C GLU A 52 -15.42 15.46 15.95
N ARG A 53 -15.75 14.68 17.00
CA ARG A 53 -15.36 13.27 17.12
C ARG A 53 -13.84 13.06 17.03
N ASN A 54 -13.13 13.67 17.96
CA ASN A 54 -11.69 13.48 18.11
C ASN A 54 -11.35 13.11 19.56
N GLN A 55 -10.07 12.99 19.89
CA GLN A 55 -9.59 12.65 21.23
C GLN A 55 -8.78 13.80 21.83
N LEU A 56 -9.11 15.05 21.46
CA LEU A 56 -8.37 16.23 21.89
C LEU A 56 -8.53 16.44 23.38
N THR A 57 -7.40 16.64 24.07
CA THR A 57 -7.36 16.89 25.53
C THR A 57 -7.23 18.36 25.89
N TYR A 58 -6.66 19.17 24.98
CA TYR A 58 -6.52 20.61 25.09
C TYR A 58 -6.53 21.26 23.70
N LEU A 59 -6.84 22.56 23.63
CA LEU A 59 -6.63 23.38 22.45
C LEU A 59 -5.35 24.23 22.62
N PRO A 60 -4.52 24.38 21.57
CA PRO A 60 -3.31 25.18 21.63
C PRO A 60 -3.64 26.66 21.84
N ARG A 61 -2.74 27.41 22.49
CA ARG A 61 -2.96 28.84 22.74
C ARG A 61 -3.02 29.64 21.45
N SER A 62 -2.33 29.18 20.41
CA SER A 62 -2.33 29.79 19.09
C SER A 62 -3.70 29.82 18.39
N ILE A 63 -4.72 29.12 18.90
CA ILE A 63 -6.09 29.21 18.38
C ILE A 63 -6.60 30.66 18.39
N GLY A 64 -6.19 31.48 19.37
CA GLY A 64 -6.57 32.90 19.45
C GLY A 64 -6.10 33.76 18.27
N ASN A 65 -5.08 33.31 17.53
CA ASN A 65 -4.57 34.03 16.36
C ASN A 65 -5.51 33.91 15.13
N LEU A 66 -6.52 33.03 15.18
CA LEU A 66 -7.47 32.81 14.09
C LEU A 66 -8.56 33.91 14.05
N THR A 67 -8.14 35.15 13.82
CA THR A 67 -9.01 36.33 13.90
C THR A 67 -10.24 36.31 12.96
N GLN A 68 -10.21 35.51 11.89
CA GLN A 68 -11.31 35.35 10.94
C GLN A 68 -12.20 34.13 11.20
N LEU A 69 -11.92 33.35 12.25
CA LEU A 69 -12.69 32.14 12.56
C LEU A 69 -14.11 32.51 12.98
N GLN A 70 -15.09 31.98 12.25
CA GLN A 70 -16.51 32.19 12.47
C GLN A 70 -17.16 30.99 13.16
N THR A 71 -16.72 29.78 12.83
CA THR A 71 -17.27 28.53 13.37
C THR A 71 -16.17 27.67 13.95
N LEU A 72 -16.30 27.32 15.23
CA LEU A 72 -15.46 26.35 15.91
C LEU A 72 -16.32 25.22 16.47
N ASN A 73 -16.18 24.03 15.89
CA ASN A 73 -16.84 22.82 16.39
C ASN A 73 -15.80 21.88 17.00
N VAL A 74 -15.87 21.67 18.31
CA VAL A 74 -15.01 20.74 19.07
C VAL A 74 -15.84 19.71 19.82
N LYS A 75 -17.05 19.43 19.33
CA LYS A 75 -17.97 18.46 19.92
C LYS A 75 -17.36 17.05 19.98
N ASP A 76 -17.73 16.26 20.98
CA ASP A 76 -17.31 14.86 21.13
C ASP A 76 -15.77 14.73 21.15
N ASN A 77 -15.18 15.35 22.17
CA ASN A 77 -13.75 15.38 22.47
C ASN A 77 -13.51 15.20 23.98
N LYS A 78 -12.25 15.24 24.43
CA LYS A 78 -11.87 15.07 25.85
C LYS A 78 -11.31 16.36 26.44
N LEU A 79 -11.81 17.51 25.98
CA LEU A 79 -11.31 18.81 26.44
C LEU A 79 -11.71 19.04 27.90
N LYS A 80 -10.76 19.50 28.72
CA LYS A 80 -10.98 19.84 30.14
C LYS A 80 -11.12 21.34 30.37
N GLU A 81 -10.45 22.13 29.56
CA GLU A 81 -10.45 23.59 29.61
C GLU A 81 -10.29 24.18 28.21
N LEU A 82 -10.81 25.39 28.03
CA LEU A 82 -10.55 26.22 26.86
C LEU A 82 -9.43 27.21 27.19
N PRO A 83 -8.53 27.50 26.24
CA PRO A 83 -7.48 28.48 26.46
C PRO A 83 -8.08 29.89 26.60
N ASP A 84 -7.49 30.72 27.46
CA ASP A 84 -7.92 32.12 27.64
C ASP A 84 -7.82 32.93 26.34
N THR A 85 -6.93 32.53 25.44
CA THR A 85 -6.74 33.15 24.12
C THR A 85 -7.95 32.98 23.19
N LEU A 86 -8.93 32.13 23.53
CA LEU A 86 -10.19 32.05 22.81
C LEU A 86 -10.96 33.38 22.81
N GLY A 87 -10.74 34.23 23.83
CA GLY A 87 -11.28 35.59 23.89
C GLY A 87 -10.78 36.53 22.79
N GLU A 88 -9.68 36.18 22.10
CA GLU A 88 -9.10 37.00 21.02
C GLU A 88 -9.78 36.75 19.66
N LEU A 89 -10.66 35.74 19.57
CA LEU A 89 -11.41 35.40 18.36
C LEU A 89 -12.53 36.40 18.08
N ARG A 90 -12.19 37.52 17.44
CA ARG A 90 -13.12 38.64 17.19
C ARG A 90 -14.27 38.32 16.23
N SER A 91 -14.13 37.29 15.39
CA SER A 91 -15.11 36.94 14.35
C SER A 91 -15.96 35.70 14.68
N LEU A 92 -15.78 35.10 15.87
CA LEU A 92 -16.40 33.83 16.22
C LEU A 92 -17.89 34.01 16.47
N ARG A 93 -18.71 33.33 15.66
CA ARG A 93 -20.16 33.35 15.75
C ARG A 93 -20.70 32.10 16.40
N THR A 94 -20.12 30.94 16.09
CA THR A 94 -20.63 29.66 16.53
C THR A 94 -19.52 28.86 17.23
N LEU A 95 -19.82 28.43 18.46
CA LEU A 95 -18.94 27.60 19.27
C LEU A 95 -19.73 26.40 19.79
N ASP A 96 -19.33 25.19 19.39
CA ASP A 96 -19.90 23.95 19.87
C ASP A 96 -18.88 23.17 20.69
N ILE A 97 -19.18 22.99 21.97
CA ILE A 97 -18.32 22.34 22.97
C ILE A 97 -19.03 21.18 23.69
N ARG A 98 -20.15 20.69 23.15
CA ARG A 98 -20.89 19.55 23.71
C ARG A 98 -20.06 18.27 23.73
N ASP A 99 -20.45 17.32 24.56
CA ASP A 99 -19.80 16.02 24.70
C ASP A 99 -18.29 16.16 24.98
N ASN A 100 -17.93 17.01 25.96
CA ASN A 100 -16.57 17.21 26.46
C ASN A 100 -16.50 17.07 27.99
N GLU A 101 -15.29 16.98 28.55
CA GLU A 101 -15.04 16.85 29.99
C GLU A 101 -14.93 18.21 30.73
N MET A 102 -15.41 19.29 30.12
CA MET A 102 -15.25 20.64 30.65
C MET A 102 -16.25 20.96 31.75
N GLN A 103 -15.74 21.60 32.81
CA GLN A 103 -16.56 22.05 33.95
C GLN A 103 -16.63 23.57 34.07
N ARG A 104 -15.73 24.30 33.41
CA ARG A 104 -15.61 25.76 33.53
C ARG A 104 -15.37 26.42 32.18
N LEU A 105 -16.10 27.50 31.90
CA LEU A 105 -15.79 28.42 30.80
C LEU A 105 -14.79 29.51 31.26
N PRO A 106 -13.86 29.92 30.39
CA PRO A 106 -12.98 31.05 30.67
C PRO A 106 -13.78 32.36 30.66
N GLN A 107 -13.51 33.25 31.62
CA GLN A 107 -14.11 34.59 31.67
C GLN A 107 -13.77 35.41 30.42
N MET A 108 -12.62 35.12 29.80
CA MET A 108 -12.18 35.80 28.59
C MET A 108 -13.14 35.63 27.40
N LEU A 109 -14.03 34.63 27.41
CA LEU A 109 -15.07 34.45 26.39
C LEU A 109 -16.05 35.64 26.34
N ALA A 110 -16.14 36.45 27.41
CA ALA A 110 -16.88 37.72 27.42
C ALA A 110 -16.35 38.76 26.40
N HIS A 111 -15.10 38.62 25.95
CA HIS A 111 -14.52 39.52 24.94
C HIS A 111 -15.00 39.19 23.51
N VAL A 112 -15.59 38.01 23.30
CA VAL A 112 -16.14 37.58 22.01
C VAL A 112 -17.54 38.16 21.85
N ARG A 113 -17.62 39.40 21.36
CA ARG A 113 -18.88 40.14 21.16
C ARG A 113 -19.70 39.66 19.95
N THR A 114 -19.15 38.78 19.14
CA THR A 114 -19.75 38.29 17.89
C THR A 114 -20.40 36.91 18.03
N LEU A 115 -20.39 36.32 19.23
CA LEU A 115 -20.90 34.97 19.47
C LEU A 115 -22.44 34.94 19.42
N GLU A 116 -22.96 34.35 18.35
CA GLU A 116 -24.39 34.17 18.11
C GLU A 116 -24.90 32.87 18.78
N THR A 117 -24.10 31.80 18.74
CA THR A 117 -24.51 30.50 19.29
C THR A 117 -23.37 29.83 20.06
N LEU A 118 -23.66 29.45 21.30
CA LEU A 118 -22.79 28.64 22.16
C LEU A 118 -23.57 27.40 22.59
N SER A 119 -23.11 26.24 22.14
CA SER A 119 -23.69 24.94 22.52
C SER A 119 -22.81 24.25 23.54
N LEU A 120 -23.36 23.93 24.71
CA LEU A 120 -22.66 23.28 25.81
C LEU A 120 -23.61 22.40 26.64
N ASP A 121 -23.05 21.46 27.40
CA ASP A 121 -23.84 20.56 28.24
C ASP A 121 -24.07 21.15 29.63
N ALA A 122 -25.26 21.71 29.85
CA ALA A 122 -25.62 22.39 31.09
C ALA A 122 -25.44 21.52 32.35
N SER A 123 -25.57 20.19 32.23
CA SER A 123 -25.44 19.25 33.36
C SER A 123 -23.99 19.03 33.83
N SER A 124 -23.00 19.31 32.99
CA SER A 124 -21.59 19.04 33.27
C SER A 124 -20.85 20.29 33.78
N MET A 125 -21.46 21.47 33.67
CA MET A 125 -20.86 22.75 33.98
C MET A 125 -21.02 23.14 35.45
N VAL A 126 -19.92 23.57 36.05
CA VAL A 126 -19.87 24.20 37.39
C VAL A 126 -19.87 25.73 37.28
N PHE A 127 -19.24 26.26 36.22
CA PHE A 127 -19.19 27.70 35.94
C PHE A 127 -19.27 27.94 34.42
N PRO A 128 -20.32 28.59 33.88
CA PRO A 128 -21.47 29.23 34.55
C PRO A 128 -22.42 28.23 35.23
N PRO A 129 -23.32 28.68 36.13
CA PRO A 129 -24.31 27.83 36.76
C PRO A 129 -25.18 27.10 35.71
N PRO A 130 -25.63 25.85 35.99
CA PRO A 130 -26.44 25.06 35.06
C PRO A 130 -27.74 25.78 34.65
N GLU A 131 -28.30 26.62 35.53
CA GLU A 131 -29.48 27.46 35.29
C GLU A 131 -29.23 28.49 34.17
N VAL A 132 -28.06 29.12 34.17
CA VAL A 132 -27.62 30.07 33.14
C VAL A 132 -27.33 29.34 31.84
N CYS A 133 -26.71 28.16 31.94
CA CYS A 133 -26.43 27.30 30.79
C CYS A 133 -27.71 26.86 30.06
N GLY A 134 -28.79 26.58 30.81
CA GLY A 134 -30.10 26.22 30.25
C GLY A 134 -30.90 27.39 29.68
N ALA A 135 -30.60 28.63 30.09
CA ALA A 135 -31.28 29.84 29.61
C ALA A 135 -30.82 30.30 28.21
N GLY A 136 -29.77 29.68 27.66
CA GLY A 136 -29.28 29.91 26.31
C GLY A 136 -28.05 30.82 26.22
N THR A 137 -27.55 31.02 25.00
CA THR A 137 -26.27 31.70 24.72
C THR A 137 -26.23 33.15 25.22
N GLU A 138 -27.33 33.89 25.12
CA GLU A 138 -27.41 35.28 25.58
C GLU A 138 -27.24 35.39 27.10
N ALA A 139 -27.89 34.50 27.86
CA ALA A 139 -27.78 34.47 29.31
C ALA A 139 -26.36 34.12 29.78
N ILE A 140 -25.70 33.18 29.08
CA ILE A 140 -24.30 32.82 29.34
C ILE A 140 -23.38 34.02 29.07
N GLN A 141 -23.55 34.72 27.95
CA GLN A 141 -22.76 35.91 27.62
C GLN A 141 -23.00 37.05 28.63
N GLN A 142 -24.26 37.32 29.01
CA GLN A 142 -24.59 38.33 30.03
C GLN A 142 -23.95 38.01 31.38
N PHE A 143 -23.98 36.74 31.80
CA PHE A 143 -23.35 36.29 33.04
C PHE A 143 -21.82 36.48 33.00
N LEU A 144 -21.17 36.08 31.90
CA LEU A 144 -19.73 36.24 31.73
C LEU A 144 -19.31 37.72 31.65
N CYS A 145 -20.08 38.56 30.96
CA CYS A 145 -19.89 40.01 30.91
C CYS A 145 -20.01 40.65 32.31
N LYS A 146 -21.03 40.26 33.09
CA LYS A 146 -21.22 40.75 34.47
C LYS A 146 -20.07 40.36 35.40
N GLU A 147 -19.60 39.13 35.33
CA GLU A 147 -18.44 38.65 36.11
C GLU A 147 -17.13 39.34 35.71
N SER A 148 -17.02 39.76 34.44
CA SER A 148 -15.83 40.44 33.90
C SER A 148 -15.91 41.96 34.00
N GLY A 149 -17.01 42.53 34.51
CA GLY A 149 -17.23 43.98 34.61
C GLY A 149 -17.46 44.69 33.27
N LEU A 150 -17.97 43.98 32.26
CA LEU A 150 -18.22 44.48 30.91
C LEU A 150 -19.73 44.61 30.65
N ASP A 151 -20.12 45.63 29.87
CA ASP A 151 -21.49 45.76 29.36
C ASP A 151 -21.75 44.75 28.24
N TYR A 152 -22.84 44.00 28.35
CA TYR A 152 -23.27 43.06 27.32
C TYR A 152 -24.02 43.77 26.20
N TYR A 153 -23.63 43.51 24.96
CA TYR A 153 -24.31 43.99 23.76
C TYR A 153 -24.73 42.78 22.92
N PRO A 154 -26.03 42.64 22.57
CA PRO A 154 -26.50 41.53 21.74
C PRO A 154 -25.83 41.54 20.36
N PRO A 155 -25.49 40.38 19.79
CA PRO A 155 -24.98 40.29 18.43
C PRO A 155 -26.15 40.45 17.45
N SER A 156 -26.51 41.69 17.07
CA SER A 156 -27.29 41.89 15.83
C SER A 156 -27.22 43.29 15.20
N GLN A 157 -27.00 43.23 13.87
CA GLN A 157 -27.56 44.07 12.79
C GLN A 157 -26.89 45.32 12.23
N TYR A 158 -25.76 45.83 12.74
CA TYR A 158 -24.99 46.83 11.98
C TYR A 158 -23.47 46.70 12.19
N LEU A 159 -22.82 45.95 11.29
CA LEU A 159 -21.42 46.24 10.98
C LEU A 159 -21.39 47.47 10.07
N LEU A 160 -21.19 48.65 10.66
CA LEU A 160 -20.59 49.79 9.97
C LEU A 160 -19.22 50.05 10.61
N PRO A 161 -18.14 49.43 10.12
CA PRO A 161 -16.79 49.83 10.49
C PRO A 161 -16.32 50.99 9.60
N VAL A 162 -17.04 52.12 9.60
CA VAL A 162 -16.57 53.41 9.04
C VAL A 162 -17.40 54.49 9.73
N LEU A 163 -16.80 55.26 10.67
CA LEU A 163 -17.15 56.65 11.06
C LEU A 163 -16.57 57.06 12.44
N GLU A 164 -15.56 56.37 12.96
CA GLU A 164 -14.69 56.94 13.99
C GLU A 164 -13.27 57.15 13.45
N GLN A 165 -13.17 57.97 12.39
CA GLN A 165 -11.99 58.78 12.11
C GLN A 165 -12.33 59.82 11.04
N ASP A 166 -12.00 61.07 11.38
CA ASP A 166 -11.92 62.26 10.54
C ASP A 166 -13.23 62.91 10.07
N GLY A 167 -13.75 63.81 10.92
CA GLY A 167 -14.85 64.71 10.55
C GLY A 167 -15.04 65.92 11.47
N ALA A 168 -14.02 66.35 12.22
CA ALA A 168 -14.04 67.66 12.88
C ALA A 168 -13.32 68.68 11.98
N GLN A 169 -14.01 69.14 10.93
CA GLN A 169 -13.62 70.38 10.25
C GLN A 169 -14.82 71.30 10.14
N ASN A 170 -14.68 72.42 10.85
CA ASN A 170 -15.42 73.65 10.71
C ASN A 170 -15.52 74.09 9.24
N SER A 171 -16.72 74.44 8.80
CA SER A 171 -16.94 75.45 7.75
C SER A 171 -18.33 76.05 8.04
N GLN A 172 -18.41 77.20 8.70
CA GLN A 172 -18.22 78.55 8.18
C GLN A 172 -19.29 78.92 7.14
N ASP A 173 -20.16 79.83 7.57
CA ASP A 173 -21.28 80.44 6.84
C ASP A 173 -20.88 81.00 5.47
N SER A 174 -21.76 80.84 4.48
CA SER A 174 -21.90 81.79 3.36
C SER A 174 -23.33 81.75 2.77
N PRO A 175 -23.83 82.86 2.21
CA PRO A 175 -25.25 83.11 2.06
C PRO A 175 -25.69 83.00 0.59
N ASP A 176 -26.12 81.81 0.17
CA ASP A 176 -26.78 81.65 -1.14
C ASP A 176 -28.27 81.32 -0.98
N GLY A 177 -29.09 82.08 -1.72
CA GLY A 177 -30.56 82.01 -1.68
C GLY A 177 -31.11 80.62 -2.04
N PRO A 178 -32.29 80.27 -1.51
CA PRO A 178 -32.83 78.91 -1.52
C PRO A 178 -33.29 78.38 -2.89
N ALA A 179 -33.01 79.05 -4.01
CA ALA A 179 -33.39 78.57 -5.35
C ALA A 179 -32.20 77.95 -6.13
N ASP A 180 -30.97 78.42 -5.87
CA ASP A 180 -29.76 77.95 -6.55
C ASP A 180 -29.20 76.66 -5.91
N ARG A 181 -29.46 76.47 -4.61
CA ARG A 181 -29.14 75.23 -3.88
C ARG A 181 -29.88 74.00 -4.44
N PHE A 182 -31.16 74.13 -4.77
CA PHE A 182 -31.95 73.00 -5.27
C PHE A 182 -31.50 72.52 -6.65
N SER A 183 -31.15 73.45 -7.55
CA SER A 183 -30.68 73.11 -8.90
C SER A 183 -29.29 72.45 -8.85
N ARG A 184 -28.42 72.89 -7.92
CA ARG A 184 -27.08 72.30 -7.73
C ARG A 184 -27.16 70.92 -7.09
N GLU A 185 -28.03 70.76 -6.08
CA GLU A 185 -28.30 69.48 -5.44
C GLU A 185 -28.90 68.45 -6.41
N GLU A 186 -29.79 68.86 -7.31
CA GLU A 186 -30.39 67.98 -8.32
C GLU A 186 -29.35 67.44 -9.33
N VAL A 187 -28.43 68.29 -9.79
CA VAL A 187 -27.30 67.89 -10.64
C VAL A 187 -26.32 66.98 -9.88
N GLU A 188 -26.06 67.26 -8.60
CA GLU A 188 -25.25 66.39 -7.74
C GLU A 188 -25.90 65.02 -7.54
N TRP A 189 -27.21 64.96 -7.38
CA TRP A 189 -27.96 63.70 -7.27
C TRP A 189 -27.95 62.90 -8.58
N GLN A 190 -28.12 63.55 -9.74
CA GLN A 190 -27.99 62.89 -11.05
C GLN A 190 -26.58 62.34 -11.28
N ASN A 191 -25.54 63.09 -10.90
CA ASN A 191 -24.16 62.61 -10.97
C ASN A 191 -23.91 61.42 -10.04
N ARG A 192 -24.40 61.48 -8.79
CA ARG A 192 -24.29 60.36 -7.84
C ARG A 192 -25.03 59.11 -8.32
N PHE A 193 -26.19 59.26 -8.95
CA PHE A 193 -26.94 58.15 -9.52
C PHE A 193 -26.19 57.53 -10.72
N SER A 194 -25.66 58.35 -11.63
CA SER A 194 -24.84 57.87 -12.75
C SER A 194 -23.56 57.18 -12.27
N ASP A 195 -22.89 57.72 -11.24
CA ASP A 195 -21.72 57.09 -10.63
C ASP A 195 -22.07 55.76 -9.97
N TYR A 196 -23.25 55.66 -9.35
CA TYR A 196 -23.75 54.40 -8.79
C TYR A 196 -23.97 53.36 -9.88
N GLU A 197 -24.62 53.72 -10.99
CA GLU A 197 -24.82 52.82 -12.13
C GLU A 197 -23.49 52.36 -12.74
N LYS A 198 -22.54 53.27 -12.95
CA LYS A 198 -21.19 52.92 -13.44
C LYS A 198 -20.46 51.98 -12.48
N ARG A 199 -20.51 52.21 -11.16
CA ARG A 199 -19.92 51.30 -10.17
C ARG A 199 -20.61 49.93 -10.14
N LYS A 200 -21.93 49.89 -10.35
CA LYS A 200 -22.69 48.65 -10.43
C LYS A 200 -22.29 47.84 -11.66
N GLU A 201 -22.17 48.49 -12.82
CA GLU A 201 -21.69 47.87 -14.05
C GLU A 201 -20.24 47.40 -13.91
N GLN A 202 -19.37 48.21 -13.30
CA GLN A 202 -17.99 47.84 -13.05
C GLN A 202 -17.88 46.61 -12.14
N LYS A 203 -18.64 46.55 -11.04
CA LYS A 203 -18.69 45.37 -10.17
C LYS A 203 -19.23 44.14 -10.88
N MET A 204 -20.18 44.31 -11.80
CA MET A 204 -20.70 43.20 -12.62
C MET A 204 -19.63 42.67 -13.57
N LEU A 205 -18.87 43.55 -14.23
CA LEU A 205 -17.74 43.17 -15.09
C LEU A 205 -16.63 42.48 -14.29
N GLU A 206 -16.25 43.03 -13.13
CA GLU A 206 -15.26 42.42 -12.23
C GLU A 206 -15.69 41.02 -11.78
N LYS A 207 -16.98 40.83 -11.44
CA LYS A 207 -17.54 39.52 -11.12
C LYS A 207 -17.39 38.54 -12.29
N LEU A 208 -17.72 38.98 -13.50
CA LEU A 208 -17.68 38.13 -14.69
C LEU A 208 -16.24 37.81 -15.14
N GLU A 209 -15.29 38.72 -14.91
CA GLU A 209 -13.86 38.43 -15.04
C GLU A 209 -13.37 37.44 -13.99
N PHE A 210 -13.81 37.58 -12.75
CA PHE A 210 -13.46 36.65 -11.67
C PHE A 210 -13.96 35.22 -11.99
N GLU A 211 -15.22 35.09 -12.43
CA GLU A 211 -15.79 33.80 -12.86
C GLU A 211 -14.98 33.20 -14.02
N ARG A 212 -14.64 33.99 -15.04
CA ARG A 212 -13.79 33.51 -16.15
C ARG A 212 -12.40 33.05 -15.70
N ARG A 213 -11.77 33.75 -14.76
CA ARG A 213 -10.46 33.34 -14.20
C ARG A 213 -10.56 32.06 -13.41
N LEU A 214 -11.64 31.89 -12.64
CA LEU A 214 -11.90 30.67 -11.88
C LEU A 214 -12.08 29.47 -12.82
N GLU A 215 -12.89 29.62 -13.88
CA GLU A 215 -13.10 28.58 -14.89
C GLU A 215 -11.80 28.21 -15.62
N LEU A 216 -10.98 29.20 -15.99
CA LEU A 216 -9.67 28.95 -16.59
C LEU A 216 -8.75 28.17 -15.63
N GLY A 217 -8.70 28.56 -14.35
CA GLY A 217 -7.92 27.84 -13.35
C GLY A 217 -8.38 26.40 -13.15
N GLN A 218 -9.69 26.17 -13.09
CA GLN A 218 -10.26 24.82 -13.01
C GLN A 218 -9.93 23.99 -14.26
N ARG A 219 -9.99 24.59 -15.45
CA ARG A 219 -9.64 23.93 -16.71
C ARG A 219 -8.15 23.58 -16.79
N GLU A 220 -7.27 24.49 -16.39
CA GLU A 220 -5.83 24.25 -16.31
C GLU A 220 -5.51 23.13 -15.33
N HIS A 221 -6.15 23.14 -14.15
CA HIS A 221 -5.97 22.08 -13.15
C HIS A 221 -6.45 20.72 -13.68
N ALA A 222 -7.61 20.66 -14.33
CA ALA A 222 -8.13 19.45 -14.96
C ALA A 222 -7.19 18.94 -16.07
N GLN A 223 -6.61 19.82 -16.88
CA GLN A 223 -5.63 19.45 -17.89
C GLN A 223 -4.34 18.89 -17.28
N LEU A 224 -3.82 19.49 -16.22
CA LEU A 224 -2.65 18.99 -15.51
C LEU A 224 -2.89 17.62 -14.88
N LEU A 225 -4.06 17.42 -14.29
CA LEU A 225 -4.50 16.11 -13.79
C LEU A 225 -4.54 15.07 -14.90
N GLN A 226 -5.14 15.41 -16.04
CA GLN A 226 -5.21 14.51 -17.19
C GLN A 226 -3.83 14.16 -17.74
N GLN A 227 -2.91 15.13 -17.85
CA GLN A 227 -1.52 14.89 -18.26
C GLN A 227 -0.76 14.02 -17.24
N SER A 228 -0.98 14.23 -15.95
CA SER A 228 -0.38 13.38 -14.92
C SER A 228 -0.93 11.95 -14.97
N HIS A 229 -2.24 11.79 -15.21
CA HIS A 229 -2.86 10.48 -15.40
C HIS A 229 -2.31 9.78 -16.66
N SER A 230 -2.22 10.48 -17.80
CA SER A 230 -1.67 9.88 -19.02
C SER A 230 -0.22 9.44 -18.85
N GLN A 231 0.61 10.26 -18.19
CA GLN A 231 2.00 9.87 -17.87
C GLN A 231 2.07 8.66 -16.95
N LYS A 232 1.21 8.59 -15.92
CA LYS A 232 1.14 7.41 -15.04
C LYS A 232 0.72 6.17 -15.82
N ASP A 233 -0.26 6.29 -16.71
CA ASP A 233 -0.73 5.18 -17.53
C ASP A 233 0.36 4.67 -18.49
N GLU A 234 1.12 5.57 -19.12
CA GLU A 234 2.29 5.22 -19.96
C GLU A 234 3.36 4.48 -19.15
N ILE A 235 3.68 4.95 -17.95
CA ILE A 235 4.64 4.28 -17.06
C ILE A 235 4.13 2.90 -16.68
N LEU A 236 2.86 2.78 -16.26
CA LEU A 236 2.26 1.51 -15.90
C LEU A 236 2.25 0.52 -17.07
N GLN A 237 2.02 1.00 -18.29
CA GLN A 237 2.09 0.18 -19.49
C GLN A 237 3.51 -0.31 -19.75
N SER A 238 4.52 0.56 -19.65
CA SER A 238 5.93 0.16 -19.80
C SER A 238 6.36 -0.87 -18.74
N VAL A 239 5.97 -0.67 -17.47
CA VAL A 239 6.24 -1.66 -16.41
C VAL A 239 5.57 -3.00 -16.71
N ARG A 240 4.33 -2.99 -17.20
CA ARG A 240 3.61 -4.21 -17.57
C ARG A 240 4.29 -4.95 -18.72
N GLU A 241 4.78 -4.22 -19.72
CA GLU A 241 5.51 -4.78 -20.85
C GLU A 241 6.83 -5.42 -20.40
N GLU A 242 7.62 -4.73 -19.57
CA GLU A 242 8.85 -5.28 -19.00
C GLU A 242 8.59 -6.51 -18.13
N GLN A 243 7.53 -6.50 -17.34
CA GLN A 243 7.15 -7.66 -16.53
C GLN A 243 6.75 -8.86 -17.40
N SER A 244 5.98 -8.63 -18.48
CA SER A 244 5.66 -9.68 -19.44
C SER A 244 6.91 -10.22 -20.14
N ARG A 245 7.90 -9.37 -20.45
CA ARG A 245 9.18 -9.80 -21.05
C ARG A 245 9.99 -10.67 -20.09
N LEU A 246 10.05 -10.28 -18.82
CA LEU A 246 10.72 -11.05 -17.78
C LEU A 246 10.05 -12.41 -17.56
N ASP A 247 8.72 -12.44 -17.48
CA ASP A 247 7.96 -13.69 -17.29
C ASP A 247 8.13 -14.65 -18.49
N GLN A 248 8.17 -14.11 -19.71
CA GLN A 248 8.49 -14.88 -20.91
C GLN A 248 9.93 -15.44 -20.83
N GLY A 249 10.91 -14.61 -20.49
CA GLY A 249 12.31 -15.05 -20.36
C GLY A 249 12.51 -16.12 -19.30
N LEU A 250 11.85 -16.00 -18.14
CA LEU A 250 11.86 -17.01 -17.08
C LEU A 250 11.19 -18.31 -17.54
N SER A 251 10.07 -18.21 -18.26
CA SER A 251 9.35 -19.36 -18.81
C SER A 251 10.17 -20.11 -19.85
N GLU A 252 10.86 -19.40 -20.74
CA GLU A 252 11.78 -19.97 -21.72
C GLU A 252 12.99 -20.64 -21.05
N HIS A 253 13.60 -19.97 -20.07
CA HIS A 253 14.72 -20.54 -19.33
C HIS A 253 14.32 -21.83 -18.57
N ARG A 254 13.13 -21.83 -17.96
CA ARG A 254 12.58 -23.03 -17.30
C ARG A 254 12.36 -24.17 -18.30
N ARG A 255 11.78 -23.89 -19.47
CA ARG A 255 11.60 -24.90 -20.54
C ARG A 255 12.95 -25.45 -21.03
N TYR A 256 13.95 -24.60 -21.18
CA TYR A 256 15.29 -25.01 -21.55
C TYR A 256 15.89 -25.97 -20.52
N LEU A 257 15.86 -25.60 -19.23
CA LEU A 257 16.35 -26.44 -18.14
C LEU A 257 15.61 -27.78 -18.06
N ASP A 258 14.27 -27.77 -18.23
CA ASP A 258 13.47 -28.98 -18.24
C ASP A 258 13.83 -29.90 -19.42
N ALA A 259 14.07 -29.33 -20.61
CA ALA A 259 14.51 -30.08 -21.79
C ALA A 259 15.93 -30.67 -21.61
N GLU A 260 16.86 -29.90 -21.03
CA GLU A 260 18.20 -30.37 -20.73
C GLU A 260 18.18 -31.51 -19.70
N ARG A 261 17.37 -31.37 -18.64
CA ARG A 261 17.15 -32.42 -17.65
C ARG A 261 16.58 -33.70 -18.28
N GLN A 262 15.59 -33.58 -19.16
CA GLN A 262 15.03 -34.73 -19.87
C GLN A 262 16.08 -35.41 -20.74
N ARG A 263 16.91 -34.64 -21.46
CA ARG A 263 17.98 -35.19 -22.30
C ARG A 263 19.00 -35.97 -21.46
N LEU A 264 19.40 -35.44 -20.31
CA LEU A 264 20.31 -36.12 -19.39
C LEU A 264 19.68 -37.40 -18.82
N GLN A 265 18.39 -37.36 -18.48
CA GLN A 265 17.66 -38.55 -18.04
C GLN A 265 17.57 -39.63 -19.13
N GLU A 266 17.33 -39.24 -20.39
CA GLU A 266 17.30 -40.16 -21.53
C GLU A 266 18.67 -40.82 -21.74
N GLN A 267 19.75 -40.03 -21.64
CA GLN A 267 21.12 -40.54 -21.74
C GLN A 267 21.43 -41.52 -20.60
N LEU A 268 21.08 -41.19 -19.36
CA LEU A 268 21.24 -42.10 -18.22
C LEU A 268 20.46 -43.40 -18.42
N LYS A 269 19.22 -43.32 -18.90
CA LYS A 269 18.41 -44.50 -19.17
C LYS A 269 19.03 -45.38 -20.26
N GLN A 270 19.57 -44.79 -21.32
CA GLN A 270 20.28 -45.54 -22.35
C GLN A 270 21.57 -46.20 -21.83
N THR A 271 22.35 -45.50 -21.02
CA THR A 271 23.58 -46.08 -20.44
C THR A 271 23.24 -47.21 -19.47
N GLU A 272 22.22 -47.05 -18.64
CA GLU A 272 21.71 -48.11 -17.75
C GLU A 272 21.23 -49.34 -18.53
N GLN A 273 20.46 -49.15 -19.61
CA GLN A 273 20.03 -50.24 -20.47
C GLN A 273 21.21 -50.93 -21.15
N ASN A 274 22.18 -50.18 -21.66
CA ASN A 274 23.39 -50.73 -22.28
C ASN A 274 24.22 -51.55 -21.27
N ILE A 275 24.39 -51.03 -20.05
CA ILE A 275 25.08 -51.74 -18.97
C ILE A 275 24.31 -53.01 -18.61
N SER A 276 22.99 -52.93 -18.43
CA SER A 276 22.12 -54.07 -18.10
C SER A 276 22.20 -55.16 -19.17
N ASN A 277 22.10 -54.80 -20.45
CA ASN A 277 22.23 -55.73 -21.57
C ASN A 277 23.61 -56.41 -21.61
N ARG A 278 24.67 -55.66 -21.29
CA ARG A 278 26.05 -56.17 -21.28
C ARG A 278 26.27 -57.13 -20.11
N ILE A 279 25.72 -56.83 -18.92
CA ILE A 279 25.70 -57.75 -17.77
C ILE A 279 24.93 -59.03 -18.12
N GLN A 280 23.76 -58.91 -18.76
CA GLN A 280 22.96 -60.07 -19.16
C GLN A 280 23.70 -60.97 -20.17
N LYS A 281 24.37 -60.38 -21.17
CA LYS A 281 25.21 -61.15 -22.11
C LYS A 281 26.38 -61.86 -21.41
N LEU A 282 27.04 -61.19 -20.46
CA LEU A 282 28.12 -61.80 -19.68
C LEU A 282 27.62 -62.96 -18.82
N LEU A 283 26.44 -62.83 -18.21
CA LEU A 283 25.77 -63.90 -17.48
C LEU A 283 25.45 -65.10 -18.37
N GLN A 284 24.86 -64.87 -19.54
CA GLN A 284 24.55 -65.93 -20.50
C GLN A 284 25.82 -66.65 -20.99
N ASN A 285 26.87 -65.90 -21.34
CA ASN A 285 28.15 -66.49 -21.74
C ASN A 285 28.78 -67.30 -20.61
N ASN A 286 28.75 -66.81 -19.36
CA ASN A 286 29.24 -67.58 -18.21
C ASN A 286 28.44 -68.87 -18.00
N GLN A 287 27.11 -68.83 -18.11
CA GLN A 287 26.27 -70.02 -18.03
C GLN A 287 26.60 -71.02 -19.14
N ARG A 288 26.79 -70.54 -20.37
CA ARG A 288 27.17 -71.36 -21.51
C ARG A 288 28.54 -72.02 -21.31
N ILE A 289 29.55 -71.26 -20.88
CA ILE A 289 30.89 -71.80 -20.59
C ILE A 289 30.81 -72.86 -19.49
N ARG A 290 30.06 -72.62 -18.40
CA ARG A 290 29.85 -73.62 -17.35
C ARG A 290 29.18 -74.88 -17.89
N MET A 291 28.18 -74.74 -18.76
CA MET A 291 27.49 -75.87 -19.38
C MET A 291 28.42 -76.66 -20.30
N GLU A 292 29.22 -75.98 -21.13
CA GLU A 292 30.22 -76.59 -22.00
C GLU A 292 31.30 -77.33 -21.19
N GLN A 293 31.77 -76.75 -20.07
CA GLN A 293 32.69 -77.41 -19.15
C GLN A 293 32.09 -78.67 -18.52
N LEU A 294 30.86 -78.58 -18.01
CA LEU A 294 30.12 -79.73 -17.47
C LEU A 294 29.97 -80.83 -18.54
N MET A 295 29.57 -80.47 -19.76
CA MET A 295 29.46 -81.41 -20.87
C MET A 295 30.81 -82.07 -21.19
N SER A 296 31.89 -81.30 -21.27
CA SER A 296 33.25 -81.84 -21.49
C SER A 296 33.66 -82.84 -20.40
N ILE A 297 33.41 -82.51 -19.13
CA ILE A 297 33.71 -83.40 -18.00
C ILE A 297 32.89 -84.68 -18.11
N THR A 298 31.57 -84.58 -18.34
CA THR A 298 30.72 -85.77 -18.48
C THR A 298 31.13 -86.64 -19.67
N GLN A 299 31.52 -86.04 -20.80
CA GLN A 299 31.98 -86.77 -21.96
C GLN A 299 33.28 -87.50 -21.66
N GLU A 300 34.25 -86.84 -21.03
CA GLU A 300 35.51 -87.46 -20.60
C GLU A 300 35.28 -88.61 -19.60
N GLU A 301 34.38 -88.43 -18.63
CA GLU A 301 33.98 -89.48 -17.70
C GLU A 301 33.36 -90.70 -18.43
N THR A 302 32.48 -90.47 -19.41
CA THR A 302 31.88 -91.56 -20.20
C THR A 302 32.90 -92.28 -21.08
N GLU A 303 33.85 -91.57 -21.68
CA GLU A 303 34.94 -92.19 -22.44
C GLU A 303 35.86 -93.01 -21.53
N ASN A 304 36.18 -92.49 -20.34
CA ASN A 304 36.95 -93.20 -19.33
C ASN A 304 36.23 -94.47 -18.84
N LEU A 305 34.91 -94.41 -18.64
CA LEU A 305 34.07 -95.57 -18.35
C LEU A 305 34.13 -96.60 -19.48
N ARG A 306 33.92 -96.19 -20.74
CA ARG A 306 34.03 -97.09 -21.90
C ARG A 306 35.42 -97.71 -22.02
N ARG A 307 36.49 -96.94 -21.81
CA ARG A 307 37.87 -97.47 -21.81
C ARG A 307 38.07 -98.51 -20.71
N ARG A 308 37.53 -98.28 -19.51
CA ARG A 308 37.56 -99.27 -18.40
C ARG A 308 36.77 -100.53 -18.75
N GLU A 309 35.59 -100.40 -19.36
CA GLU A 309 34.77 -101.54 -19.79
C GLU A 309 35.50 -102.37 -20.87
N ILE A 310 36.08 -101.72 -21.89
CA ILE A 310 36.88 -102.39 -22.92
C ILE A 310 38.08 -103.10 -22.29
N ALA A 311 38.82 -102.43 -21.41
CA ALA A 311 39.95 -103.03 -20.72
C ALA A 311 39.54 -104.25 -19.88
N SER A 312 38.40 -104.18 -19.19
CA SER A 312 37.83 -105.30 -18.43
C SER A 312 37.44 -106.47 -19.35
N ALA A 313 36.79 -106.19 -20.48
CA ALA A 313 36.45 -107.20 -21.48
C ALA A 313 37.70 -107.85 -22.10
N MET A 314 38.74 -107.08 -22.40
CA MET A 314 40.02 -107.61 -22.88
C MET A 314 40.70 -108.50 -21.82
N GLN A 315 40.68 -108.10 -20.56
CA GLN A 315 41.18 -108.93 -19.45
C GLN A 315 40.38 -110.23 -19.33
N GLN A 316 39.05 -110.20 -19.48
CA GLN A 316 38.21 -111.40 -19.49
C GLN A 316 38.59 -112.33 -20.65
N MET A 317 38.70 -111.82 -21.88
CA MET A 317 39.09 -112.62 -23.05
C MET A 317 40.49 -113.24 -22.90
N LEU A 318 41.47 -112.48 -22.38
CA LEU A 318 42.81 -113.01 -22.09
C LEU A 318 42.73 -114.12 -21.04
N THR A 319 41.92 -113.94 -20.01
CA THR A 319 41.71 -114.95 -18.97
C THR A 319 41.06 -116.21 -19.55
N GLU A 320 40.07 -116.08 -20.41
CA GLU A 320 39.44 -117.21 -21.12
C GLU A 320 40.41 -117.90 -22.08
N SER A 321 41.21 -117.15 -22.83
CA SER A 321 42.23 -117.71 -23.72
C SER A 321 43.31 -118.44 -22.95
N CYS A 322 43.76 -117.91 -21.81
CA CYS A 322 44.66 -118.60 -20.89
C CYS A 322 44.03 -119.89 -20.33
N LYS A 323 42.76 -119.87 -19.93
CA LYS A 323 42.01 -121.07 -19.50
C LYS A 323 41.93 -122.11 -20.62
N ASN A 324 41.59 -121.69 -21.84
CA ASN A 324 41.50 -122.57 -23.01
C ASN A 324 42.87 -123.16 -23.40
N ARG A 325 43.93 -122.35 -23.36
CA ARG A 325 45.30 -122.83 -23.62
C ARG A 325 45.75 -123.82 -22.56
N PHE A 326 45.40 -123.59 -21.30
CA PHE A 326 45.64 -124.55 -20.22
C PHE A 326 44.88 -125.85 -20.47
N LEU A 327 43.59 -125.78 -20.84
CA LEU A 327 42.80 -126.95 -21.24
C LEU A 327 43.44 -127.68 -22.43
N GLN A 328 43.88 -126.97 -23.47
CA GLN A 328 44.52 -127.58 -24.63
C GLN A 328 45.85 -128.28 -24.26
N MET A 329 46.68 -127.66 -23.43
CA MET A 329 47.89 -128.28 -22.89
C MET A 329 47.57 -129.56 -22.10
N THR A 330 46.50 -129.57 -21.30
CA THR A 330 46.07 -130.78 -20.59
C THR A 330 45.57 -131.87 -21.54
N TYR A 331 44.83 -131.51 -22.60
CA TYR A 331 44.40 -132.44 -23.65
C TYR A 331 45.57 -133.03 -24.42
N GLU A 332 46.55 -132.21 -24.83
CA GLU A 332 47.75 -132.67 -25.53
C GLU A 332 48.63 -133.55 -24.63
N SER A 333 48.77 -133.21 -23.34
CA SER A 333 49.46 -134.04 -22.36
C SER A 333 48.77 -135.40 -22.16
N GLN A 334 47.44 -135.43 -22.07
CA GLN A 334 46.67 -136.68 -22.05
C GLN A 334 46.84 -137.48 -23.36
N ARG A 335 46.83 -136.81 -24.53
CA ARG A 335 47.06 -137.46 -25.83
C ARG A 335 48.46 -138.05 -25.94
N GLN A 336 49.49 -137.32 -25.51
CA GLN A 336 50.87 -137.81 -25.50
C GLN A 336 51.04 -139.01 -24.55
N ASN A 337 50.38 -139.00 -23.38
CA ASN A 337 50.32 -140.17 -22.51
C ASN A 337 49.69 -141.39 -23.21
N LEU A 338 48.56 -141.20 -23.89
CA LEU A 338 47.91 -142.27 -24.66
C LEU A 338 48.78 -142.78 -25.82
N VAL A 339 49.54 -141.91 -26.50
CA VAL A 339 50.48 -142.29 -27.57
C VAL A 339 51.71 -143.02 -27.01
N GLN A 340 52.26 -142.60 -25.87
CA GLN A 340 53.33 -143.34 -25.20
C GLN A 340 52.88 -144.74 -24.74
N GLN A 341 51.62 -144.89 -24.32
CA GLN A 341 51.03 -146.19 -24.03
C GLN A 341 50.81 -147.05 -25.29
N ALA A 342 50.72 -146.45 -26.48
CA ALA A 342 50.57 -147.18 -27.75
C ALA A 342 51.90 -147.58 -28.41
N CYS A 343 52.96 -146.78 -28.27
CA CYS A 343 54.31 -147.07 -28.81
C CYS A 343 55.18 -147.97 -27.91
N SER A 344 54.62 -148.52 -26.83
CA SER A 344 55.28 -149.44 -25.89
C SER A 344 54.91 -150.93 -26.12
N ARG A 345 54.58 -151.29 -27.36
CA ARG A 345 54.38 -152.68 -27.83
C ARG A 345 55.12 -152.87 -29.14
#